data_AF-A0A662W0S4-F1
#
_entry.id   AF-A0A662W0S4-F1
#
_cell.length_a   1.000
_cell.length_b   1.000
_cell.length_c   1.000
_cell.angle_alpha   90.00
_cell.angle_beta   90.00
_cell.angle_gamma   90.00
#
_symmetry.space_group_name_H-M   'P 1'
#
loop_
_entity.id
_entity.type
_entity.pdbx_description
1 polymer ?
#
loop_
_entity_poly.entity_id
_entity_poly.type
_entity_poly.pdbx_seq_one_letter_code
_entity_poly.pdbx_strand_id
1 'polypeptide(L)' 'MSATLISSLKEYLNSRKRILESLIREFETRYGSLDKLREKIEIEGVPVDDHTIWEELIMWENLDTELRKINDILKGLKTC' A
#
# COMPACT_ATOMS: atom_id res chain seq x y z
N MET A 1 8.76 19.15 -19.22
CA MET A 1 9.29 19.32 -17.84
C MET A 1 10.80 19.34 -17.92
N SER A 2 11.50 20.08 -17.05
CA SER A 2 12.97 20.04 -17.02
C SER A 2 13.46 18.66 -16.55
N ALA A 3 14.64 18.24 -17.02
CA ALA A 3 15.25 16.98 -16.59
C ALA A 3 15.43 16.91 -15.06
N THR A 4 15.76 18.04 -14.43
CA THR A 4 15.87 18.19 -12.98
C THR A 4 14.54 17.89 -12.27
N LEU A 5 13.42 18.43 -12.77
CA LEU A 5 12.10 18.19 -12.18
C LEU A 5 11.70 16.71 -12.28
N ILE A 6 11.98 16.05 -13.41
CA ILE A 6 11.72 14.62 -13.58
C ILE A 6 12.55 13.80 -12.58
N SER A 7 13.82 14.15 -12.38
CA SER A 7 14.69 13.46 -11.43
C SER A 7 14.18 13.59 -10.00
N SER A 8 13.89 14.80 -9.54
CA SER A 8 13.38 15.05 -8.19
C SER A 8 12.02 14.38 -7.95
N LEU A 9 11.14 14.35 -8.95
CA LEU A 9 9.87 13.62 -8.87
C LEU A 9 10.10 12.11 -8.73
N LYS A 10 11.01 11.52 -9.51
CA LYS A 10 11.38 10.10 -9.40
C LYS A 10 11.93 9.78 -8.00
N GLU A 11 12.78 10.63 -7.46
CA GLU A 11 13.33 10.45 -6.10
C GLU A 11 12.23 10.50 -5.03
N TYR A 12 11.35 11.50 -5.09
CA TYR A 12 10.21 11.61 -4.18
C TYR A 12 9.29 10.38 -4.23
N LEU A 13 8.90 9.95 -5.43
CA LEU A 13 8.03 8.79 -5.64
C LEU A 13 8.68 7.49 -5.14
N ASN A 14 9.98 7.30 -5.38
CA ASN A 14 10.70 6.14 -4.86
C ASN A 14 10.83 6.18 -3.33
N SER A 15 11.00 7.36 -2.73
CA SER A 15 11.00 7.50 -1.27
C SER A 15 9.64 7.13 -0.68
N ARG A 16 8.55 7.68 -1.23
CA ARG A 16 7.19 7.36 -0.80
C ARG A 16 6.86 5.89 -1.01
N LYS A 17 7.28 5.29 -2.13
CA LYS A 17 7.15 3.85 -2.39
C LYS A 17 7.76 3.01 -1.27
N ARG A 18 8.99 3.30 -0.85
CA ARG A 18 9.66 2.55 0.24
C ARG A 18 8.91 2.63 1.57
N ILE A 19 8.32 3.78 1.88
CA ILE A 19 7.50 3.94 3.09
C ILE A 19 6.25 3.07 3.01
N LEU A 20 5.53 3.10 1.88
CA LEU A 20 4.34 2.27 1.69
C LEU A 20 4.67 0.78 1.76
N GLU A 21 5.76 0.35 1.12
CA GLU A 21 6.23 -1.05 1.17
C GLU A 21 6.57 -1.47 2.61
N SER A 22 7.16 -0.58 3.42
CA SER A 22 7.43 -0.87 4.82
C SER A 22 6.15 -1.07 5.64
N LEU A 23 5.16 -0.20 5.46
CA LEU A 23 3.87 -0.31 6.16
C LEU A 23 3.10 -1.57 5.74
N ILE A 24 3.11 -1.91 4.44
CA ILE A 24 2.50 -3.15 3.93
C ILE A 24 3.15 -4.38 4.57
N ARG A 25 4.48 -4.40 4.73
CA ARG A 25 5.19 -5.50 5.39
C ARG A 25 4.76 -5.72 6.84
N GLU A 26 4.37 -4.67 7.55
CA GLU A 26 3.83 -4.80 8.91
C GLU A 26 2.49 -5.56 8.92
N PHE A 27 1.66 -5.37 7.90
CA PHE A 27 0.44 -6.16 7.73
C PHE A 27 0.72 -7.57 7.23
N GLU A 28 1.64 -7.74 6.28
CA GLU A 28 2.08 -9.06 5.81
C GLU A 28 2.65 -9.92 6.95
N THR A 29 3.39 -9.31 7.88
CA THR A 29 3.92 -10.01 9.06
C THR A 29 2.81 -10.48 10.00
N ARG A 30 1.74 -9.69 10.14
CA ARG A 30 0.60 -10.01 11.03
C ARG A 30 -0.37 -11.01 10.43
N TYR A 31 -0.64 -10.90 9.13
CA TYR A 31 -1.76 -11.58 8.47
C TYR A 31 -1.34 -12.50 7.31
N GLY A 32 -0.10 -12.41 6.86
CA GLY A 32 0.44 -13.16 5.73
C GLY A 32 0.11 -12.55 4.38
N SER A 33 -1.17 -12.29 4.10
CA SER A 33 -1.62 -11.61 2.87
C SER A 33 -2.94 -10.88 3.07
N LEU A 34 -3.24 -9.94 2.17
CA LEU A 34 -4.51 -9.21 2.18
C LEU A 34 -5.70 -10.17 2.05
N ASP A 35 -5.58 -11.20 1.21
CA ASP A 35 -6.64 -12.21 1.03
C ASP A 35 -6.84 -13.05 2.28
N LYS A 36 -5.76 -13.38 3.02
CA LYS A 36 -5.87 -14.07 4.31
C LYS A 36 -6.55 -13.23 5.37
N LEU A 37 -6.31 -11.91 5.38
CA LEU A 37 -7.02 -11.00 6.27
C LEU A 37 -8.51 -10.93 5.94
N ARG A 38 -8.86 -10.87 4.64
CA ARG A 38 -10.26 -10.93 4.18
C ARG A 38 -10.93 -12.23 4.59
N GLU A 39 -10.29 -13.37 4.31
CA GLU A 39 -10.79 -14.70 4.69
C GLU A 39 -11.00 -14.82 6.21
N LYS A 40 -10.05 -14.30 7.01
CA LYS A 40 -10.17 -14.26 8.47
C LYS A 40 -11.41 -13.47 8.92
N ILE A 41 -11.64 -12.30 8.35
CA ILE A 41 -12.82 -11.47 8.66
C ILE A 41 -14.12 -12.18 8.24
N GLU A 42 -14.12 -12.87 7.09
CA GLU A 42 -15.28 -13.62 6.61
C GLU A 42 -15.64 -14.81 7.52
N ILE A 43 -14.63 -15.52 8.03
CA ILE A 43 -14.82 -16.71 8.88
C ILE A 43 -15.12 -16.34 10.33
N GLU A 44 -14.34 -15.42 10.91
CA GLU A 44 -14.40 -15.08 12.34
C GLU A 44 -15.38 -13.94 12.64
N GLY A 45 -15.74 -13.16 11.62
CA GLY A 45 -16.51 -11.94 11.77
C GLY A 45 -15.69 -10.79 12.36
N VAL A 46 -16.31 -9.61 12.41
CA VAL A 46 -15.76 -8.44 13.09
C VAL A 46 -16.47 -8.30 14.44
N PRO A 47 -15.75 -8.23 15.57
CA PRO A 47 -16.36 -7.93 16.86
C PRO A 47 -17.16 -6.61 16.83
N VAL A 48 -18.26 -6.54 17.58
CA VAL A 48 -19.14 -5.36 17.60
C VAL A 48 -18.50 -4.19 18.37
N ASP A 49 -17.63 -4.52 19.32
CA ASP A 49 -16.93 -3.60 20.21
C ASP A 49 -15.48 -3.32 19.78
N ASP A 50 -14.94 -4.13 18.86
CA ASP A 50 -13.59 -3.98 18.31
C ASP A 50 -13.60 -4.13 16.78
N HIS A 51 -13.47 -3.00 16.09
CA HIS A 51 -13.41 -2.94 14.63
C HIS A 51 -11.98 -2.85 14.10
N THR A 52 -10.96 -3.03 14.95
CA THR A 52 -9.54 -2.87 14.58
C THR A 52 -9.19 -3.69 13.34
N ILE A 53 -9.62 -4.95 13.28
CA ILE A 53 -9.33 -5.83 12.14
C ILE A 53 -9.89 -5.29 10.81
N TRP A 54 -11.03 -4.60 10.86
CA TRP A 54 -11.67 -4.00 9.70
C TRP A 54 -10.97 -2.69 9.31
N GLU A 55 -10.60 -1.86 10.29
CA GLU A 55 -9.79 -0.66 10.06
C GLU A 55 -8.43 -1.02 9.43
N GLU A 56 -7.82 -2.10 9.89
CA GLU A 56 -6.56 -2.62 9.35
C GLU A 56 -6.70 -3.16 7.93
N LEU A 57 -7.80 -3.83 7.60
CA LEU A 57 -8.12 -4.21 6.22
C LEU A 57 -8.18 -2.97 5.32
N ILE A 58 -8.94 -1.95 5.71
CA ILE A 58 -9.09 -0.71 4.93
C ILE A 58 -7.75 0.00 4.77
N MET A 59 -6.96 0.09 5.85
CA MET A 59 -5.62 0.68 5.78
C MET A 59 -4.75 -0.06 4.78
N TRP A 60 -4.72 -1.39 4.82
CA TRP A 60 -3.91 -2.18 3.89
C TRP A 60 -4.38 -2.02 2.44
N GLU A 61 -5.69 -2.07 2.16
CA GLU A 61 -6.24 -1.84 0.82
C GLU A 61 -5.87 -0.46 0.25
N ASN A 62 -5.90 0.56 1.11
CA ASN A 62 -5.48 1.91 0.75
C ASN A 62 -3.99 1.98 0.44
N LEU A 63 -3.14 1.37 1.27
CA LEU A 63 -1.70 1.32 1.05
C LEU A 63 -1.35 0.59 -0.26
N ASP A 64 -1.97 -0.55 -0.54
CA ASP A 64 -1.79 -1.30 -1.78
C ASP A 64 -2.19 -0.46 -3.01
N THR A 65 -3.32 0.24 -2.92
CA THR A 65 -3.81 1.12 -3.98
C THR A 65 -2.87 2.30 -4.24
N GLU A 66 -2.38 2.95 -3.18
CA GLU A 66 -1.41 4.05 -3.32
C GLU A 66 -0.06 3.55 -3.89
N LEU A 67 0.40 2.37 -3.47
CA LEU A 67 1.61 1.76 -4.00
C LEU A 67 1.48 1.46 -5.51
N ARG A 68 0.34 0.92 -5.94
CA ARG A 68 0.02 0.66 -7.35
C ARG A 68 0.05 1.94 -8.18
N LYS A 69 -0.60 3.02 -7.71
CA LYS A 69 -0.57 4.34 -8.37
C LYS A 69 0.86 4.87 -8.53
N ILE A 70 1.69 4.77 -7.48
CA ILE A 70 3.09 5.22 -7.56
C ILE A 70 3.88 4.39 -8.59
N ASN A 71 3.68 3.07 -8.61
CA ASN A 71 4.33 2.20 -9.58
C ASN A 71 3.93 2.54 -11.02
N ASP A 72 2.65 2.85 -11.26
CA ASP A 72 2.15 3.26 -12.58
C ASP A 72 2.76 4.59 -13.03
N ILE A 73 2.83 5.59 -12.15
CA ILE A 73 3.48 6.87 -12.44
C ILE A 73 4.97 6.66 -12.74
N LEU A 74 5.68 5.89 -11.92
CA LEU A 74 7.10 5.59 -12.13
C LEU A 74 7.34 4.85 -13.46
N LYS A 75 6.44 3.95 -13.85
CA LYS A 75 6.49 3.25 -15.14
C LYS A 75 6.31 4.23 -16.30
N GLY A 76 5.31 5.12 -16.21
CA GLY A 76 5.09 6.17 -17.22
C GLY A 76 6.28 7.13 -17.37
N LEU A 77 6.98 7.43 -16.27
CA LEU A 77 8.19 8.26 -16.29
C LEU A 77 9.45 7.55 -16.83
N LYS A 78 9.42 6.22 -17.03
CA LYS A 78 10.50 5.46 -17.70
C LYS A 78 10.31 5.38 -19.21
N THR A 79 9.08 5.52 -19.69
CA THR A 79 8.73 5.48 -21.12
C THR A 79 8.83 6.83 -21.82
N CYS A 80 9.08 7.91 -21.07
CA CYS A 80 9.32 9.27 -21.58
C CYS A 80 10.81 9.58 -21.74
#